data_AF-A0A069DAU1-F1
#
_entry.id   AF-A0A069DAU1-F1
#
_cell.length_a   1.000
_cell.length_b   1.000
_cell.length_c   1.000
_cell.angle_alpha   90.00
_cell.angle_beta   90.00
_cell.angle_gamma   90.00
#
_symmetry.space_group_name_H-M   'P 1'
#
loop_
_entity.id
_entity.type
_entity.pdbx_description
1 polymer ?
#
loop_
_entity_poly.entity_id
_entity_poly.type
_entity_poly.pdbx_seq_one_letter_code
_entity_poly.pdbx_strand_id
1 'polypeptide(L)'
;MNKKSILVSVFVLICAPSFAQDKLYADEFPLGDVTLLDGPLKKACDLNIKTLLQYDCDRLLAPYRKEAGLVPKGKTYPNWDGLDGHVGGHYLTAMAINAATGHEECRKRMEYMIAEIAECAEANKKNHRVGQRLHGRIPS
;
A
#
# COMPACT_ATOMS: atom_id res chain seq x y z
N MET A 1 -17.97 -13.62 38.68
CA MET A 1 -17.08 -13.64 37.49
C MET A 1 -16.16 -12.41 37.55
N ASN A 2 -14.85 -12.60 37.71
CA ASN A 2 -13.93 -11.52 38.11
C ASN A 2 -13.52 -10.68 36.90
N LYS A 3 -13.78 -9.37 36.92
CA LYS A 3 -13.52 -8.44 35.80
C LYS A 3 -12.04 -8.45 35.35
N LYS A 4 -11.13 -8.80 36.26
CA LYS A 4 -9.69 -8.98 35.98
C LYS A 4 -9.39 -10.16 35.06
N SER A 5 -10.15 -11.26 35.17
CA SER A 5 -10.00 -12.42 34.27
C SER A 5 -10.49 -12.14 32.85
N ILE A 6 -11.52 -11.29 32.70
CA ILE A 6 -12.03 -10.91 31.38
C ILE A 6 -11.01 -10.01 30.64
N LEU A 7 -10.37 -9.08 31.34
CA LEU A 7 -9.35 -8.19 30.77
C LEU A 7 -8.09 -8.93 30.30
N VAL A 8 -7.67 -9.98 31.02
CA VAL A 8 -6.49 -10.78 30.62
C VAL A 8 -6.79 -11.63 29.38
N SER A 9 -7.99 -12.22 29.27
CA SER A 9 -8.37 -13.01 28.08
C SER A 9 -8.49 -12.17 26.80
N VAL A 10 -8.90 -10.90 26.91
CA VAL A 10 -8.99 -10.01 25.74
C VAL A 10 -7.61 -9.54 25.26
N PHE A 11 -6.66 -9.34 26.18
CA PHE A 11 -5.30 -8.91 25.81
C PHE A 11 -4.50 -10.00 25.07
N VAL A 12 -4.74 -11.28 25.39
CA VAL A 12 -4.06 -12.41 24.72
C VAL A 12 -4.56 -12.63 23.29
N LEU A 13 -5.82 -12.30 22.98
CA LEU A 13 -6.38 -12.46 21.62
C LEU A 13 -5.88 -11.41 20.61
N ILE A 14 -5.40 -10.25 21.06
CA ILE A 14 -4.95 -9.17 20.17
C ILE A 14 -3.50 -9.39 19.69
N CYS A 15 -2.75 -10.28 20.35
CA CYS A 15 -1.34 -10.54 20.08
C CYS A 15 -1.11 -11.84 19.28
N ALA A 16 -2.11 -12.31 18.54
CA ALA A 16 -1.88 -13.37 17.57
C ALA A 16 -1.07 -12.78 16.40
N PRO A 17 0.13 -13.30 16.08
CA PRO A 17 0.80 -12.91 14.85
C PRO A 17 -0.10 -13.26 13.67
N SER A 18 -0.40 -12.27 12.83
CA SER A 18 -0.95 -12.53 11.51
C SER A 18 0.10 -13.30 10.72
N PHE A 19 0.01 -14.63 10.71
CA PHE A 19 0.72 -15.43 9.72
C PHE A 19 0.16 -15.03 8.36
N ALA A 20 0.96 -14.32 7.56
CA ALA A 20 0.72 -14.20 6.13
C ALA A 20 0.65 -15.63 5.54
N GLN A 21 -0.10 -15.83 4.46
CA GLN A 21 -0.23 -17.12 3.79
C GLN A 21 1.11 -17.60 3.18
N ASP A 22 2.03 -18.10 4.00
CA ASP A 22 3.21 -18.89 3.56
C ASP A 22 2.82 -20.31 3.13
N LYS A 23 1.59 -20.74 3.44
CA LYS A 23 1.19 -22.15 3.41
C LYS A 23 0.90 -22.75 2.03
N LEU A 24 1.03 -21.99 0.93
CA LEU A 24 0.72 -22.51 -0.41
C LEU A 24 1.95 -22.97 -1.20
N TYR A 25 3.16 -22.62 -0.77
CA TYR A 25 4.39 -22.90 -1.51
C TYR A 25 5.54 -23.27 -0.54
N ALA A 26 5.56 -24.53 -0.11
CA ALA A 26 6.52 -25.02 0.88
C ALA A 26 8.00 -24.98 0.41
N ASP A 27 8.22 -24.84 -0.90
CA ASP A 27 9.54 -24.89 -1.55
C ASP A 27 9.98 -23.53 -2.14
N GLU A 28 9.45 -22.41 -1.62
CA GLU A 28 9.86 -21.07 -2.02
C GLU A 28 10.97 -20.49 -1.12
N PHE A 29 11.83 -19.66 -1.70
CA PHE A 29 12.81 -18.87 -0.98
C PHE A 29 12.31 -17.43 -0.81
N PRO A 30 12.55 -16.79 0.35
CA PRO A 30 12.34 -15.35 0.49
C PRO A 30 13.10 -14.58 -0.60
N LEU A 31 12.49 -13.51 -1.14
CA LEU A 31 13.12 -12.71 -2.20
C LEU A 31 14.49 -12.14 -1.81
N GLY A 32 14.67 -11.78 -0.53
CA GLY A 32 15.95 -11.28 -0.01
C GLY A 32 17.06 -12.35 0.04
N ASP A 33 16.71 -13.63 -0.03
CA ASP A 33 17.65 -14.75 0.04
C ASP A 33 18.13 -15.19 -1.36
N VAL A 34 17.59 -14.60 -2.43
CA VAL A 34 17.91 -14.93 -3.82
C VAL A 34 18.65 -13.76 -4.49
N THR A 35 19.91 -13.97 -4.84
CA THR A 35 20.71 -12.98 -5.57
C THR A 35 20.88 -13.40 -7.03
N LEU A 36 20.43 -12.55 -7.96
CA LEU A 36 20.67 -12.75 -9.39
C LEU A 36 22.13 -12.43 -9.74
N LEU A 37 22.84 -13.41 -10.30
CA LEU A 37 24.17 -13.22 -10.87
C LEU A 37 24.11 -12.47 -12.20
N ASP A 38 25.28 -12.04 -12.68
CA ASP A 38 25.42 -11.40 -13.98
C ASP A 38 24.82 -12.28 -15.10
N GLY A 39 23.88 -11.71 -15.86
CA GLY A 39 23.15 -12.46 -16.86
C GLY A 39 21.90 -11.74 -17.38
N PRO A 40 21.12 -12.38 -18.27
CA PRO A 40 19.94 -11.79 -18.88
C PRO A 40 18.85 -11.42 -17.86
N LEU A 41 18.65 -12.23 -16.81
CA LEU A 41 17.65 -11.96 -15.78
C LEU A 41 18.01 -10.74 -14.92
N LYS A 42 19.29 -10.61 -14.52
CA LYS A 42 19.79 -9.43 -13.81
C LYS A 42 19.61 -8.16 -14.65
N LYS A 43 19.97 -8.22 -15.94
CA LYS A 43 19.78 -7.09 -16.89
C LYS A 43 18.31 -6.71 -17.02
N ALA A 44 17.40 -7.68 -17.09
CA ALA A 44 15.96 -7.43 -17.15
C ALA A 44 15.43 -6.78 -15.87
N CYS A 45 15.88 -7.26 -14.70
CA CYS A 45 15.55 -6.67 -13.40
C CYS A 45 16.03 -5.22 -13.30
N ASP A 46 17.29 -4.95 -13.67
CA ASP A 46 17.86 -3.59 -13.65
C ASP A 46 17.13 -2.64 -14.59
N LEU A 47 16.76 -3.11 -15.79
CA LEU A 47 15.96 -2.33 -16.73
C LEU A 47 14.56 -2.04 -16.19
N ASN A 48 13.94 -3.02 -15.53
CA ASN A 48 12.65 -2.86 -14.88
C ASN A 48 12.72 -1.79 -13.77
N ILE A 49 13.69 -1.88 -12.85
CA ILE A 49 13.93 -0.87 -11.82
C ILE A 49 14.15 0.51 -12.44
N LYS A 50 15.04 0.61 -13.44
CA LYS A 50 15.31 1.88 -14.14
C LYS A 50 14.04 2.49 -14.74
N THR A 51 13.12 1.66 -15.23
CA THR A 51 11.85 2.11 -15.80
C THR A 51 10.89 2.56 -14.69
N LEU A 52 10.78 1.77 -13.62
CA LEU A 52 9.96 2.10 -12.46
C LEU A 52 10.35 3.44 -11.83
N LEU A 53 11.64 3.73 -11.74
CA LEU A 53 12.14 4.97 -11.13
C LEU A 53 11.82 6.23 -11.97
N GLN A 54 11.37 6.09 -13.21
CA GLN A 54 10.95 7.22 -14.06
C GLN A 54 9.51 7.68 -13.76
N TYR A 55 8.70 6.85 -13.09
CA TYR A 55 7.35 7.26 -12.72
C TYR A 55 7.36 8.22 -11.54
N ASP A 56 6.42 9.16 -11.59
CA ASP A 56 6.16 10.14 -10.56
C ASP A 56 5.09 9.59 -9.59
N CYS A 57 5.47 9.47 -8.32
CA CYS A 57 4.58 8.93 -7.28
C CYS A 57 3.34 9.81 -7.05
N ASP A 58 3.45 11.13 -7.11
CA ASP A 58 2.31 12.03 -6.88
C ASP A 58 1.29 11.95 -7.98
N ARG A 59 1.74 11.71 -9.22
CA ARG A 59 0.87 11.46 -10.35
C ARG A 59 0.17 10.10 -10.27
N LEU A 60 0.85 9.07 -9.76
CA LEU A 60 0.27 7.75 -9.48
C LEU A 60 -0.75 7.81 -8.34
N LEU A 61 -0.53 8.68 -7.35
CA LEU A 61 -1.39 8.86 -6.17
C LEU A 61 -2.57 9.82 -6.41
N ALA A 62 -2.54 10.60 -7.50
CA ALA A 62 -3.56 11.58 -7.81
C ALA A 62 -5.01 11.04 -7.75
N PRO A 63 -5.32 9.84 -8.30
CA PRO A 63 -6.67 9.30 -8.21
C PRO A 63 -7.09 8.96 -6.77
N TYR A 64 -6.20 8.38 -5.96
CA TYR A 64 -6.49 8.07 -4.55
C TYR A 64 -6.82 9.34 -3.75
N ARG A 65 -6.05 10.41 -3.96
CA ARG A 65 -6.28 11.70 -3.30
C ARG A 65 -7.61 12.29 -3.73
N LYS A 66 -7.93 12.26 -5.03
CA LYS A 66 -9.21 12.74 -5.59
C LYS A 66 -10.40 12.01 -4.95
N GLU A 67 -10.39 10.68 -4.92
CA GLU A 67 -11.46 9.88 -4.32
C GLU A 67 -11.58 10.12 -2.80
N ALA A 68 -10.47 10.44 -2.13
CA ALA A 68 -10.47 10.81 -0.72
C ALA A 68 -10.96 12.24 -0.42
N GLY A 69 -11.31 13.02 -1.45
CA GLY A 69 -11.66 14.44 -1.32
C GLY A 69 -10.46 15.34 -0.98
N LEU A 70 -9.23 14.86 -1.20
CA LEU A 70 -7.99 15.60 -1.03
C LEU A 70 -7.55 16.22 -2.35
N VAL A 71 -6.83 17.33 -2.28
CA VAL A 71 -6.21 17.95 -3.46
C VAL A 71 -5.10 17.02 -3.98
N PRO A 72 -5.11 16.63 -5.28
CA PRO A 72 -4.01 15.87 -5.88
C PRO A 72 -2.71 16.67 -5.88
N LYS A 73 -1.58 15.99 -5.62
CA LYS A 73 -0.23 16.60 -5.63
C LYS A 73 0.41 16.59 -7.02
N GLY A 74 -0.11 15.77 -7.93
CA GLY A 74 0.32 15.68 -9.33
C GLY A 74 -0.87 15.56 -10.28
N LYS A 75 -0.63 15.79 -11.58
CA LYS A 75 -1.63 15.54 -12.63
C LYS A 75 -1.73 14.04 -12.90
N THR A 76 -2.94 13.51 -12.96
CA THR A 76 -3.19 12.13 -13.39
C THR A 76 -2.52 11.84 -14.74
N TYR A 77 -2.07 10.61 -14.94
CA TYR A 77 -1.58 10.17 -16.25
C TYR A 77 -2.77 10.05 -17.22
N PRO A 78 -2.77 10.77 -18.36
CA PRO A 78 -3.93 10.81 -19.26
C PRO A 78 -4.25 9.44 -19.88
N ASN A 79 -3.23 8.57 -20.01
CA ASN A 79 -3.34 7.26 -20.63
C ASN A 79 -4.08 6.24 -19.73
N TRP A 80 -4.38 6.58 -18.48
CA TRP A 80 -4.88 5.67 -17.46
C TRP A 80 -6.22 6.12 -16.86
N ASP A 81 -6.91 7.03 -17.54
CA ASP A 81 -8.29 7.40 -17.21
C ASP A 81 -9.19 6.13 -17.22
N GLY A 82 -9.81 5.80 -16.09
CA GLY A 82 -10.56 4.56 -15.89
C GLY A 82 -9.78 3.32 -15.40
N LEU A 83 -8.44 3.40 -15.29
CA LEU A 83 -7.58 2.44 -14.56
C LEU A 83 -7.06 3.05 -13.25
N ASP A 84 -7.77 4.07 -12.77
CA ASP A 84 -7.44 4.86 -11.61
C ASP A 84 -7.25 3.96 -10.38
N GLY A 85 -6.06 4.05 -9.78
CA GLY A 85 -5.63 3.25 -8.64
C GLY A 85 -5.10 1.85 -8.99
N HIS A 86 -5.49 1.21 -10.09
CA HIS A 86 -4.97 -0.12 -10.45
C HIS A 86 -3.45 -0.07 -10.73
N VAL A 87 -3.03 0.90 -11.55
CA VAL A 87 -1.61 1.08 -11.89
C VAL A 87 -0.79 1.49 -10.68
N GLY A 88 -1.33 2.35 -9.81
CA GLY A 88 -0.68 2.73 -8.56
C GLY A 88 -0.47 1.52 -7.63
N GLY A 89 -1.44 0.61 -7.57
CA GLY A 89 -1.31 -0.65 -6.83
C GLY A 89 -0.21 -1.56 -7.37
N HIS A 90 -0.15 -1.76 -8.68
CA HIS A 90 0.93 -2.54 -9.31
C HIS A 90 2.31 -1.92 -9.10
N TYR A 91 2.40 -0.60 -9.19
CA TYR A 91 3.63 0.11 -8.90
C TYR A 91 4.09 -0.11 -7.46
N LEU A 92 3.17 0.00 -6.48
CA LEU A 92 3.48 -0.25 -5.08
C LEU A 92 4.00 -1.68 -4.85
N THR A 93 3.36 -2.67 -5.46
CA THR A 93 3.84 -4.06 -5.42
C THR A 93 5.25 -4.20 -5.99
N ALA A 94 5.53 -3.56 -7.14
CA ALA A 94 6.86 -3.60 -7.74
C ALA A 94 7.92 -2.90 -6.85
N MET A 95 7.56 -1.80 -6.19
CA MET A 95 8.46 -1.16 -5.21
C MET A 95 8.73 -2.08 -4.02
N ALA A 96 7.72 -2.77 -3.50
CA ALA A 96 7.87 -3.71 -2.39
C ALA A 96 8.79 -4.89 -2.73
N ILE A 97 8.61 -5.50 -3.90
CA ILE A 97 9.47 -6.59 -4.39
C ILE A 97 10.94 -6.14 -4.45
N ASN A 98 11.21 -4.98 -5.05
CA ASN A 98 12.58 -4.46 -5.16
C ASN A 98 13.15 -3.96 -3.83
N ALA A 99 12.31 -3.45 -2.92
CA ALA A 99 12.74 -3.11 -1.56
C ALA A 99 13.16 -4.35 -0.76
N ALA A 100 12.45 -5.48 -0.95
CA ALA A 100 12.76 -6.76 -0.31
C ALA A 100 14.11 -7.35 -0.78
N THR A 101 14.58 -6.99 -1.98
CA THR A 101 15.90 -7.37 -2.50
C THR A 101 17.01 -6.35 -2.16
N GLY A 102 16.71 -5.35 -1.33
CA GLY A 102 17.68 -4.36 -0.84
C GLY A 102 17.77 -3.05 -1.65
N HIS A 103 16.84 -2.79 -2.57
CA HIS A 103 16.86 -1.56 -3.35
C HIS A 103 16.28 -0.36 -2.57
N GLU A 104 17.16 0.45 -1.98
CA GLU A 104 16.80 1.54 -1.05
C GLU A 104 15.91 2.63 -1.65
N GLU A 105 16.11 3.03 -2.91
CA GLU A 105 15.23 4.03 -3.53
C GLU A 105 13.81 3.47 -3.75
N CYS A 106 13.67 2.17 -4.00
CA CYS A 106 12.35 1.54 -4.10
C CYS A 106 11.68 1.49 -2.73
N ARG A 107 12.44 1.20 -1.66
CA ARG A 107 11.96 1.26 -0.27
C ARG A 107 11.42 2.65 0.08
N LYS A 108 12.18 3.71 -0.21
CA LYS A 108 11.74 5.10 0.04
C LYS A 108 10.44 5.44 -0.67
N ARG A 109 10.30 5.09 -1.95
CA ARG A 109 9.09 5.36 -2.73
C ARG A 109 7.90 4.52 -2.26
N MET A 110 8.13 3.26 -1.89
CA MET A 110 7.11 2.41 -1.27
C MET A 110 6.58 3.03 0.02
N GLU A 111 7.46 3.41 0.94
CA GLU A 111 7.11 4.03 2.22
C GLU A 111 6.36 5.35 2.02
N TYR A 112 6.81 6.18 1.07
CA TYR A 112 6.10 7.41 0.68
C TYR A 112 4.67 7.13 0.22
N MET A 113 4.49 6.17 -0.69
CA MET A 113 3.16 5.83 -1.19
C MET A 113 2.26 5.26 -0.08
N ILE A 114 2.80 4.44 0.82
CA ILE A 114 2.04 3.93 1.97
C ILE A 114 1.57 5.09 2.87
N ALA A 115 2.44 6.07 3.14
CA ALA A 115 2.09 7.24 3.94
C ALA A 115 0.96 8.06 3.27
N GLU A 116 1.06 8.32 1.96
CA GLU A 116 0.05 9.06 1.21
C GLU A 116 -1.30 8.32 1.14
N ILE A 117 -1.28 7.01 0.96
CA ILE A 117 -2.49 6.17 0.99
C ILE A 117 -3.10 6.19 2.40
N ALA A 118 -2.28 6.20 3.46
CA ALA A 118 -2.78 6.34 4.83
C ALA A 118 -3.49 7.69 5.05
N GLU A 119 -2.94 8.80 4.54
CA GLU A 119 -3.63 10.09 4.56
C GLU A 119 -5.01 10.03 3.85
N CYS A 120 -5.05 9.41 2.67
CA CYS A 120 -6.29 9.22 1.91
C CYS A 120 -7.31 8.39 2.70
N ALA A 121 -6.86 7.31 3.36
CA ALA A 121 -7.71 6.46 4.19
C ALA A 121 -8.29 7.24 5.39
N GLU A 122 -7.49 8.08 6.04
CA GLU A 122 -7.97 8.92 7.16
C GLU A 122 -8.95 10.00 6.71
N ALA A 123 -8.74 10.62 5.54
CA ALA A 123 -9.69 11.57 4.97
C ALA A 123 -11.03 10.88 4.65
N ASN A 124 -11.00 9.69 4.04
CA ASN A 124 -12.19 8.89 3.77
C ASN A 124 -12.98 8.55 5.05
N LYS A 125 -12.30 8.13 6.12
CA LYS A 125 -12.95 7.87 7.42
C LYS A 125 -13.69 9.11 7.95
N LYS A 126 -13.11 10.30 7.83
CA LYS A 126 -13.74 11.55 8.28
C LYS A 126 -14.98 11.87 7.45
N ASN A 127 -14.88 11.78 6.12
CA ASN A 127 -15.98 12.06 5.20
C ASN A 127 -17.18 11.12 5.45
N HIS A 128 -16.94 9.84 5.67
CA HIS A 128 -18.00 8.88 5.96
C HIS A 128 -18.67 9.13 7.33
N ARG A 129 -17.90 9.52 8.36
CA ARG A 129 -18.45 9.88 9.68
C ARG A 129 -19.28 11.15 9.64
N VAL A 130 -18.89 12.14 8.83
CA VAL A 130 -19.69 13.36 8.60
C VAL A 130 -20.95 13.03 7.80
N GLY A 131 -20.85 12.23 6.74
CA GLY A 131 -22.00 11.77 5.95
C GLY A 131 -23.06 11.05 6.79
N GLN A 132 -22.64 10.18 7.72
CA GLN A 132 -23.55 9.52 8.67
C GLN A 132 -24.17 10.49 9.70
N ARG A 133 -23.44 11.52 10.15
CA ARG A 133 -24.00 12.55 11.05
C ARG A 133 -25.05 13.43 10.36
N LEU A 134 -24.89 13.69 9.06
CA LEU A 134 -25.83 14.51 8.29
C LEU A 134 -27.11 13.75 7.95
N HIS A 135 -27.03 12.44 7.66
CA HIS A 135 -28.23 11.61 7.42
C HIS A 135 -29.05 11.32 8.69
N GLY A 136 -28.50 11.56 9.89
CA GLY A 136 -29.23 11.47 11.16
C GLY A 136 -29.93 12.76 11.60
N ARG A 137 -29.88 13.84 10.81
CA ARG A 137 -30.60 15.10 11.06
C ARG A 137 -31.56 15.39 9.92
N ILE A 138 -32.64 14.61 9.83
CA ILE A 138 -33.86 15.10 9.18
C ILE A 138 -34.60 15.91 10.25
N PRO A 139 -34.82 17.23 10.09
CA PRO A 139 -35.69 17.97 10.98
C PRO A 139 -37.13 17.46 10.75
N SER A 140 -37.78 17.04 11.83
CA SER A 140 -39.24 16.86 11.88
C SER A 140 -39.96 18.18 11.71
#